data_AF-A0A9P9MUT4-F1
#
_entry.id   AF-A0A9P9MUT4-F1
#
_cell.length_a   1.000
_cell.length_b   1.000
_cell.length_c   1.000
_cell.angle_alpha   90.00
_cell.angle_beta   90.00
_cell.angle_gamma   90.00
#
_symmetry.space_group_name_H-M   'P 1'
#
loop_
_entity.id
_entity.type
_entity.pdbx_description
1 polymer ?
#
loop_
_entity_poly.entity_id
_entity_poly.type
_entity_poly.pdbx_seq_one_letter_code
_entity_poly.pdbx_strand_id
1 'polypeptide(L)'
;MPSSTQPQPPPKAKPTNLIIVCCHAIYTGPSSAPSPPSSSPTSCPISTTTSILPPSHPSNWLLAPFQTDEIPTFTAHMQAGLSLLASDTPNSLLVFSGSKTRPEIEKSEARGYLDYCERNAFWGILGREPATTSDLDVIEDSSKSLLKEKELQSNIILEEQALDSFSNLLFSILLFWKKTHTWPRKLTIVSHAFKRPRFMDLHIPTLRFPTHCVTFVGIDPEYMQPGHVSYDEERAGEVRRGERERGFSVWEVDLLGVGRELRGKREGRNCWGVGQSWFDGGVKGEEERERSRAVSWRVEDGDGEEVLGEERQPWEED
;
A
#
# COMPACT_ATOMS: atom_id res chain seq x y z
N MET A 1 38.39 -22.73 -31.48
CA MET A 1 38.43 -21.81 -30.32
C MET A 1 37.35 -22.24 -29.35
N PRO A 2 37.65 -22.50 -28.07
CA PRO A 2 36.60 -22.80 -27.11
C PRO A 2 35.84 -21.50 -26.80
N SER A 3 34.52 -21.58 -26.92
CA SER A 3 33.59 -20.53 -26.51
C SER A 3 33.82 -20.21 -25.03
N SER A 4 34.28 -18.99 -24.75
CA SER A 4 34.38 -18.45 -23.40
C SER A 4 32.97 -18.18 -22.88
N THR A 5 32.33 -19.19 -22.28
CA THR A 5 31.10 -19.00 -21.52
C THR A 5 31.45 -18.17 -20.29
N GLN A 6 31.11 -16.88 -20.30
CA GLN A 6 31.19 -16.07 -19.09
C GLN A 6 30.34 -16.72 -17.99
N PRO A 7 30.83 -16.81 -16.75
CA PRO A 7 30.03 -17.32 -15.65
C PRO A 7 28.78 -16.44 -15.50
N GLN A 8 27.60 -17.04 -15.53
CA GLN A 8 26.39 -16.32 -15.22
C GLN A 8 26.47 -15.81 -13.77
N PRO A 9 26.04 -14.56 -13.51
CA PRO A 9 26.00 -14.04 -12.15
C PRO A 9 25.12 -14.95 -11.28
N PRO A 10 25.47 -15.12 -9.99
CA PRO A 10 24.67 -15.94 -9.09
C PRO A 10 23.22 -15.43 -9.07
N PRO A 11 22.22 -16.33 -8.97
CA PRO A 11 20.83 -15.92 -8.90
C PRO A 11 20.63 -14.98 -7.71
N LYS A 12 20.02 -13.81 -7.96
CA LYS A 12 19.68 -12.86 -6.90
C LYS A 12 18.87 -13.57 -5.82
N ALA A 13 19.24 -13.36 -4.55
CA ALA A 13 18.46 -13.84 -3.42
C ALA A 13 17.03 -13.30 -3.54
N LYS A 14 16.04 -14.17 -3.30
CA LYS A 14 14.63 -13.78 -3.37
C LYS A 14 14.25 -13.04 -2.09
N PRO A 15 13.44 -11.97 -2.17
CA PRO A 15 12.89 -11.31 -1.00
C PRO A 15 12.16 -12.31 -0.09
N THR A 16 12.24 -12.10 1.23
CA THR A 16 11.51 -12.88 2.24
C THR A 16 10.59 -12.01 3.10
N ASN A 17 10.71 -10.69 2.99
CA ASN A 17 10.02 -9.73 3.84
C ASN A 17 9.00 -8.96 3.00
N LEU A 18 7.74 -8.98 3.43
CA LEU A 18 6.65 -8.25 2.80
C LEU A 18 6.30 -7.03 3.65
N ILE A 19 6.40 -5.84 3.07
CA ILE A 19 5.95 -4.58 3.64
C ILE A 19 4.66 -4.19 2.93
N ILE A 20 3.58 -3.96 3.67
CA ILE A 20 2.28 -3.55 3.14
C ILE A 20 1.98 -2.15 3.66
N VAL A 21 1.78 -1.19 2.77
CA VAL A 21 1.17 0.10 3.09
C VAL A 21 -0.30 0.01 2.67
N CYS A 22 -1.19 -0.05 3.66
CA CYS A 22 -2.63 -0.02 3.41
C CYS A 22 -3.02 1.39 2.97
N CYS A 23 -3.55 1.54 1.76
CA CYS A 23 -4.02 2.81 1.25
C CYS A 23 -5.40 3.17 1.84
N HIS A 24 -5.71 4.47 1.90
CA HIS A 24 -6.99 4.97 2.39
C HIS A 24 -7.58 6.12 1.55
N ALA A 25 -6.89 6.56 0.50
CA ALA A 25 -7.27 7.70 -0.34
C ALA A 25 -6.60 7.61 -1.72
N ILE A 26 -7.10 8.39 -2.69
CA ILE A 26 -6.58 8.40 -4.05
C ILE A 26 -5.97 9.77 -4.36
N TYR A 27 -4.68 9.82 -4.65
CA TYR A 27 -4.07 10.99 -5.27
C TYR A 27 -4.47 11.05 -6.75
N THR A 28 -5.23 12.08 -7.11
CA THR A 28 -5.79 12.24 -8.46
C THR A 28 -4.78 12.86 -9.42
N GLY A 29 -3.82 13.64 -8.90
CA GLY A 29 -2.83 14.37 -9.69
C GLY A 29 -2.99 15.88 -9.53
N PRO A 30 -2.14 16.68 -10.20
CA PRO A 30 -2.18 18.13 -10.06
C PRO A 30 -3.46 18.71 -10.66
N SER A 31 -4.27 19.35 -9.82
CA SER A 31 -5.40 20.19 -10.21
C SER A 31 -4.92 21.62 -10.49
N SER A 32 -5.54 22.26 -11.47
CA SER A 32 -5.36 23.67 -11.80
C SER A 32 -6.32 24.53 -10.97
N ALA A 33 -5.80 25.60 -10.35
CA ALA A 33 -6.64 26.66 -9.80
C ALA A 33 -6.75 27.82 -10.81
N PRO A 34 -7.93 28.40 -11.05
CA PRO A 34 -8.04 29.65 -11.78
C PRO A 34 -7.32 30.76 -11.00
N SER A 35 -6.45 31.52 -11.68
CA SER A 35 -5.75 32.65 -11.09
C SER A 35 -6.78 33.69 -10.61
N PRO A 36 -6.59 34.33 -9.44
CA PRO A 36 -7.45 35.44 -9.04
C PRO A 36 -7.39 36.55 -10.10
N PRO A 37 -8.51 37.23 -10.41
CA PRO A 37 -8.49 38.32 -11.38
C PRO A 37 -7.53 39.41 -10.90
N SER A 38 -6.51 39.69 -11.71
CA SER A 38 -5.59 40.80 -11.46
C SER A 38 -6.40 42.09 -11.44
N SER A 39 -6.46 42.76 -10.28
CA SER A 39 -7.10 44.06 -10.10
C SER A 39 -6.23 45.22 -10.59
N SER A 40 -5.47 45.02 -11.68
CA SER A 40 -4.62 46.06 -12.28
C SER A 40 -5.13 46.43 -13.68
N PRO A 41 -5.65 47.64 -13.89
CA PRO A 41 -6.04 48.12 -15.20
C PRO A 41 -4.78 48.58 -15.94
N THR A 42 -4.02 47.64 -16.50
CA THR A 42 -3.00 47.99 -17.50
C THR A 42 -2.97 46.90 -18.56
N SER A 43 -3.11 47.36 -19.80
CA SER A 43 -3.13 46.60 -21.04
C SER A 43 -1.85 45.78 -21.22
N CYS A 44 -1.83 44.57 -20.65
CA CYS A 44 -0.92 43.50 -21.03
C CYS A 44 -1.78 42.28 -21.41
N PRO A 45 -1.37 41.50 -22.43
CA PRO A 45 -2.11 40.30 -22.80
C PRO A 45 -2.22 39.38 -21.58
N ILE A 46 -3.44 38.93 -21.30
CA ILE A 46 -3.77 38.03 -20.20
C ILE A 46 -2.91 36.77 -20.36
N SER A 47 -1.81 36.69 -19.63
CA SER A 47 -1.15 35.41 -19.39
C SER A 47 -2.00 34.70 -18.36
N THR A 48 -2.85 33.78 -18.82
CA THR A 48 -3.51 32.80 -17.95
C THR A 48 -2.44 31.82 -17.46
N THR A 49 -1.61 32.27 -16.52
CA THR A 49 -0.67 31.39 -15.84
C THR A 49 -1.47 30.60 -14.81
N THR A 50 -1.96 29.44 -15.23
CA THR A 50 -2.54 28.44 -14.33
C THR A 50 -1.46 28.03 -13.32
N SER A 51 -1.64 28.39 -12.05
CA SER A 51 -0.73 27.95 -10.99
C SER A 51 -1.04 26.51 -10.64
N ILE A 52 -0.09 25.61 -10.87
CA ILE A 52 -0.18 24.21 -10.45
C ILE A 52 -0.13 24.18 -8.92
N LEU A 53 -1.15 23.60 -8.28
CA LEU A 53 -1.20 23.45 -6.83
C LEU A 53 -0.15 22.45 -6.34
N PRO A 54 0.40 22.59 -5.11
CA PRO A 54 1.35 21.63 -4.56
C PRO A 54 0.71 20.24 -4.45
N PRO A 55 1.46 19.13 -4.61
CA PRO A 55 0.89 17.78 -4.58
C PRO A 55 0.08 17.47 -3.31
N SER A 56 0.48 18.04 -2.16
CA SER A 56 -0.22 17.91 -0.88
C SER A 56 -1.53 18.69 -0.77
N HIS A 57 -1.89 19.49 -1.78
CA HIS A 57 -3.14 20.25 -1.76
C HIS A 57 -4.36 19.31 -1.82
N PRO A 58 -5.40 19.50 -0.97
CA PRO A 58 -6.58 18.62 -0.93
C PRO A 58 -7.29 18.42 -2.28
N SER A 59 -7.30 19.43 -3.16
CA SER A 59 -7.87 19.32 -4.52
C SER A 59 -7.16 18.32 -5.45
N ASN A 60 -5.99 17.83 -5.06
CA ASN A 60 -5.25 16.80 -5.79
C ASN A 60 -5.52 15.40 -5.23
N TRP A 61 -6.46 15.29 -4.30
CA TRP A 61 -6.81 14.05 -3.60
C TRP A 61 -8.31 13.85 -3.62
N LEU A 62 -8.72 12.60 -3.78
CA LEU A 62 -10.09 12.19 -3.56
C LEU A 62 -10.19 11.65 -2.12
N LEU A 63 -10.69 12.51 -1.23
CA LEU A 63 -10.83 12.27 0.21
C LEU A 63 -12.28 11.96 0.56
N ALA A 64 -12.49 11.08 1.53
CA ALA A 64 -13.79 10.96 2.19
C ALA A 64 -14.07 12.19 3.07
N PRO A 65 -15.34 12.52 3.36
CA PRO A 65 -15.69 13.71 4.16
C PRO A 65 -15.01 13.79 5.53
N PHE A 66 -14.70 12.64 6.14
CA PHE A 66 -14.07 12.56 7.46
C PHE A 66 -12.53 12.63 7.42
N GLN A 67 -11.90 12.53 6.24
CA GLN A 67 -10.44 12.53 6.06
C GLN A 67 -9.85 13.94 5.98
N THR A 68 -10.40 14.87 6.77
CA THR A 68 -9.92 16.25 6.84
C THR A 68 -8.51 16.27 7.46
N ASP A 69 -7.57 16.93 6.79
CA ASP A 69 -6.16 17.08 7.23
C ASP A 69 -5.38 15.75 7.37
N GLU A 70 -5.78 14.70 6.65
CA GLU A 70 -5.10 13.38 6.72
C GLU A 70 -4.03 13.15 5.65
N ILE A 71 -3.86 14.07 4.69
CA ILE A 71 -2.80 13.96 3.65
C ILE A 71 -1.40 13.84 4.27
N PRO A 72 -1.02 14.58 5.34
CA PRO A 72 0.25 14.37 6.03
C PRO A 72 0.40 12.94 6.58
N THR A 73 -0.68 12.36 7.10
CA THR A 73 -0.70 10.97 7.59
C THR A 73 -0.46 9.97 6.47
N PHE A 74 -1.15 10.11 5.33
CA PHE A 74 -0.94 9.25 4.17
C PHE A 74 0.48 9.38 3.63
N THR A 75 1.01 10.61 3.65
CA THR A 75 2.41 10.90 3.32
C THR A 75 3.36 10.14 4.24
N ALA A 76 3.15 10.21 5.55
CA ALA A 76 3.95 9.49 6.54
C ALA A 76 3.86 7.96 6.37
N HIS A 77 2.69 7.41 5.99
CA HIS A 77 2.55 5.98 5.67
C HIS A 77 3.44 5.58 4.49
N MET A 78 3.41 6.35 3.39
CA MET A 78 4.24 6.12 2.22
C MET A 78 5.74 6.21 2.56
N GLN A 79 6.13 7.26 3.28
CA GLN A 79 7.52 7.47 3.70
C GLN A 79 8.03 6.36 4.62
N ALA A 80 7.20 5.86 5.55
CA ALA A 80 7.54 4.73 6.40
C ALA A 80 7.75 3.45 5.59
N GLY A 81 6.84 3.14 4.65
CA GLY A 81 6.99 2.00 3.76
C GLY A 81 8.27 2.05 2.91
N LEU A 82 8.57 3.21 2.32
CA LEU A 82 9.78 3.44 1.54
C LEU A 82 11.06 3.33 2.40
N SER A 83 11.03 3.88 3.62
CA SER A 83 12.17 3.81 4.54
C SER A 83 12.48 2.36 4.95
N LEU A 84 11.43 1.57 5.24
CA LEU A 84 11.56 0.15 5.57
C LEU A 84 12.14 -0.63 4.39
N LEU A 85 11.66 -0.36 3.18
CA LEU A 85 12.18 -0.98 1.96
C LEU A 85 13.67 -0.65 1.74
N ALA A 86 14.05 0.62 1.90
CA ALA A 86 15.43 1.09 1.75
C ALA A 86 16.38 0.43 2.75
N SER A 87 15.92 0.21 3.97
CA SER A 87 16.73 -0.32 5.07
C SER A 87 17.03 -1.82 4.95
N ASP A 88 16.26 -2.56 4.15
CA ASP A 88 16.35 -4.03 4.05
C ASP A 88 16.33 -4.54 2.59
N THR A 89 16.75 -3.71 1.65
CA THR A 89 16.94 -4.16 0.26
C THR A 89 18.23 -5.00 0.14
N PRO A 90 18.20 -6.13 -0.61
CA PRO A 90 17.14 -6.60 -1.50
C PRO A 90 16.16 -7.63 -0.90
N ASN A 91 16.09 -7.77 0.42
CA ASN A 91 15.29 -8.83 1.08
C ASN A 91 13.80 -8.49 1.22
N SER A 92 13.42 -7.24 0.95
CA SER A 92 12.07 -6.71 1.13
C SER A 92 11.37 -6.37 -0.19
N LEU A 93 10.06 -6.62 -0.24
CA LEU A 93 9.14 -6.05 -1.23
C LEU A 93 8.14 -5.12 -0.53
N LEU A 94 7.93 -3.94 -1.12
CA LEU A 94 6.90 -3.00 -0.68
C LEU A 94 5.67 -3.13 -1.57
N VAL A 95 4.51 -3.31 -0.95
CA VAL A 95 3.21 -3.34 -1.60
C VAL A 95 2.38 -2.14 -1.14
N PHE A 96 2.03 -1.26 -2.07
CA PHE A 96 0.90 -0.35 -1.88
C PHE A 96 -0.37 -1.13 -2.21
N SER A 97 -1.31 -1.20 -1.25
CA SER A 97 -2.48 -2.07 -1.32
C SER A 97 -3.77 -1.29 -1.14
N GLY A 98 -4.63 -1.36 -2.15
CA GLY A 98 -5.94 -0.70 -2.20
C GLY A 98 -6.45 -0.51 -3.62
N SER A 99 -7.72 -0.87 -3.85
CA SER A 99 -8.34 -0.95 -5.17
C SER A 99 -8.90 0.38 -5.70
N LYS A 100 -9.59 0.33 -6.85
CA LYS A 100 -10.37 1.41 -7.45
C LYS A 100 -11.70 1.54 -6.70
N THR A 101 -11.72 2.26 -5.58
CA THR A 101 -12.88 2.33 -4.66
C THR A 101 -13.85 3.48 -4.95
N ARG A 102 -13.59 4.27 -6.00
CA ARG A 102 -14.24 5.56 -6.24
C ARG A 102 -14.73 5.68 -7.68
N PRO A 103 -16.04 5.93 -7.92
CA PRO A 103 -16.58 6.05 -9.28
C PRO A 103 -16.09 7.31 -10.01
N GLU A 104 -15.61 8.32 -9.27
CA GLU A 104 -15.13 9.59 -9.83
C GLU A 104 -13.84 9.42 -10.65
N ILE A 105 -13.08 8.34 -10.44
CA ILE A 105 -11.80 8.11 -11.10
C ILE A 105 -11.52 6.61 -11.27
N GLU A 106 -11.11 6.21 -12.48
CA GLU A 106 -10.61 4.86 -12.75
C GLU A 106 -9.15 4.70 -12.30
N LYS A 107 -8.87 4.98 -11.03
CA LYS A 107 -7.53 4.84 -10.44
C LYS A 107 -7.63 4.15 -9.09
N SER A 108 -6.71 3.22 -8.83
CA SER A 108 -6.64 2.55 -7.54
C SER A 108 -5.99 3.45 -6.49
N GLU A 109 -6.31 3.22 -5.22
CA GLU A 109 -5.63 3.88 -4.11
C GLU A 109 -4.12 3.56 -4.13
N ALA A 110 -3.76 2.31 -4.43
CA ALA A 110 -2.37 1.87 -4.56
C ALA A 110 -1.60 2.65 -5.64
N ARG A 111 -2.17 2.82 -6.83
CA ARG A 111 -1.58 3.63 -7.91
C ARG A 111 -1.47 5.08 -7.50
N GLY A 112 -2.49 5.65 -6.87
CA GLY A 112 -2.46 7.02 -6.36
C GLY A 112 -1.30 7.27 -5.40
N TYR A 113 -1.04 6.34 -4.48
CA TYR A 113 0.09 6.44 -3.55
C TYR A 113 1.43 6.44 -4.28
N LEU A 114 1.62 5.54 -5.27
CA LEU A 114 2.85 5.52 -6.06
C LEU A 114 3.03 6.81 -6.88
N ASP A 115 1.98 7.28 -7.57
CA ASP A 115 1.99 8.54 -8.32
C ASP A 115 2.39 9.73 -7.41
N TYR A 116 1.92 9.74 -6.16
CA TYR A 116 2.28 10.78 -5.20
C TYR A 116 3.74 10.70 -4.77
N CYS A 117 4.26 9.49 -4.51
CA CYS A 117 5.67 9.27 -4.19
C CYS A 117 6.59 9.75 -5.33
N GLU A 118 6.26 9.37 -6.57
CA GLU A 118 6.94 9.81 -7.79
C GLU A 118 6.94 11.33 -7.90
N ARG A 119 5.77 11.96 -7.72
CA ARG A 119 5.61 13.41 -7.89
C ARG A 119 6.40 14.24 -6.89
N ASN A 120 6.56 13.73 -5.67
CA ASN A 120 7.32 14.39 -4.60
C ASN A 120 8.79 13.95 -4.54
N ALA A 121 9.24 13.09 -5.46
CA ALA A 121 10.60 12.55 -5.50
C ALA A 121 11.04 11.97 -4.14
N PHE A 122 10.15 11.19 -3.50
CA PHE A 122 10.45 10.51 -2.23
C PHE A 122 11.57 9.46 -2.33
N TRP A 123 12.15 9.30 -3.50
CA TRP A 123 13.36 8.51 -3.75
C TRP A 123 14.58 9.00 -2.96
N GLY A 124 14.61 10.26 -2.50
CA GLY A 124 15.64 10.72 -1.55
C GLY A 124 15.60 10.03 -0.18
N ILE A 125 14.46 9.43 0.20
CA ILE A 125 14.31 8.60 1.41
C ILE A 125 15.05 7.25 1.26
N LEU A 126 15.35 6.87 0.01
CA LEU A 126 15.91 5.58 -0.35
C LEU A 126 17.45 5.50 -0.28
N GLY A 127 18.16 6.58 0.06
CA GLY A 127 19.63 6.55 -0.02
C GLY A 127 20.43 7.78 0.41
N ARG A 128 20.06 8.50 1.47
CA ARG A 128 20.95 9.55 2.01
C ARG A 128 21.88 8.99 3.09
N GLU A 129 23.05 8.52 2.70
CA GLU A 129 24.23 8.55 3.60
C GLU A 129 24.70 10.02 3.69
N PRO A 130 25.14 10.52 4.86
CA PRO A 130 25.70 11.86 4.96
C PRO A 130 26.97 11.97 4.11
N ALA A 131 26.93 12.83 3.08
CA ALA A 131 28.05 13.05 2.17
C ALA A 131 29.30 13.53 2.93
N THR A 132 30.29 12.66 3.01
CA THR A 132 31.67 13.02 3.35
C THR A 132 32.58 12.45 2.28
N THR A 133 32.83 13.17 1.17
CA THR A 133 34.12 13.19 0.42
C THR A 133 34.05 14.01 -0.87
N SER A 134 35.26 14.29 -1.39
CA SER A 134 35.69 15.24 -2.43
C SER A 134 35.22 14.99 -3.87
N ASP A 135 35.34 16.04 -4.69
CA ASP A 135 34.81 16.25 -6.06
C ASP A 135 35.08 15.16 -7.13
N LEU A 136 35.99 14.22 -6.91
CA LEU A 136 36.26 13.11 -7.84
C LEU A 136 35.38 11.86 -7.60
N ASP A 137 34.78 11.73 -6.40
CA ASP A 137 33.86 10.63 -6.07
C ASP A 137 32.43 10.87 -6.61
N VAL A 138 32.12 12.10 -7.02
CA VAL A 138 30.75 12.57 -7.33
C VAL A 138 30.10 11.88 -8.54
N ILE A 139 30.90 11.51 -9.56
CA ILE A 139 30.39 10.88 -10.79
C ILE A 139 30.11 9.38 -10.57
N GLU A 140 30.96 8.69 -9.81
CA GLU A 140 30.78 7.27 -9.49
C GLU A 140 29.64 7.07 -8.48
N ASP A 141 29.48 8.02 -7.55
CA ASP A 141 28.41 8.06 -6.56
C ASP A 141 27.03 8.27 -7.22
N SER A 142 26.94 9.18 -8.20
CA SER A 142 25.69 9.43 -8.95
C SER A 142 25.18 8.18 -9.69
N SER A 143 26.08 7.40 -10.31
CA SER A 143 25.70 6.19 -11.04
C SER A 143 25.26 5.06 -10.11
N LYS A 144 25.93 4.90 -8.96
CA LYS A 144 25.54 3.92 -7.92
C LYS A 144 24.21 4.28 -7.27
N SER A 145 23.99 5.57 -6.98
CA SER A 145 22.72 6.08 -6.45
C SER A 145 21.55 5.77 -7.39
N LEU A 146 21.71 6.02 -8.69
CA LEU A 146 20.67 5.74 -9.68
C LEU A 146 20.36 4.23 -9.82
N LEU A 147 21.37 3.36 -9.72
CA LEU A 147 21.15 1.92 -9.74
C LEU A 147 20.42 1.43 -8.49
N LYS A 148 20.77 1.98 -7.32
CA LYS A 148 20.10 1.66 -6.04
C LYS A 148 18.65 2.15 -6.04
N GLU A 149 18.39 3.34 -6.57
CA GLU A 149 17.03 3.86 -6.76
C GLU A 149 16.21 2.95 -7.68
N LYS A 150 16.76 2.53 -8.83
CA LYS A 150 16.09 1.60 -9.75
C LYS A 150 15.83 0.24 -9.12
N GLU A 151 16.77 -0.28 -8.33
CA GLU A 151 16.58 -1.53 -7.60
C GLU A 151 15.45 -1.42 -6.58
N LEU A 152 15.40 -0.31 -5.83
CA LEU A 152 14.34 -0.06 -4.87
C LEU A 152 12.98 0.10 -5.55
N GLN A 153 12.91 0.88 -6.63
CA GLN A 153 11.69 1.02 -7.44
C GLN A 153 11.22 -0.34 -7.99
N SER A 154 12.14 -1.23 -8.38
CA SER A 154 11.77 -2.58 -8.85
C SER A 154 11.18 -3.49 -7.78
N ASN A 155 11.37 -3.14 -6.50
CA ASN A 155 10.81 -3.84 -5.34
C ASN A 155 9.51 -3.19 -4.82
N ILE A 156 8.99 -2.16 -5.50
CA ILE A 156 7.68 -1.56 -5.23
C ILE A 156 6.65 -2.17 -6.18
N ILE A 157 5.60 -2.76 -5.62
CA ILE A 157 4.55 -3.45 -6.37
C ILE A 157 3.19 -2.89 -5.93
N LEU A 158 2.22 -2.88 -6.84
CA LEU A 158 0.86 -2.47 -6.55
C LEU A 158 -0.05 -3.67 -6.41
N GLU A 159 -0.83 -3.67 -5.34
CA GLU A 159 -1.94 -4.59 -5.12
C GLU A 159 -3.24 -3.77 -5.27
N GLU A 160 -3.97 -4.01 -6.35
CA GLU A 160 -5.10 -3.18 -6.79
C GLU A 160 -6.45 -3.93 -6.70
N GLN A 161 -6.48 -5.12 -6.09
CA GLN A 161 -7.69 -5.93 -5.89
C GLN A 161 -8.34 -5.67 -4.53
N ALA A 162 -7.58 -5.27 -3.50
CA ALA A 162 -8.11 -5.15 -2.16
C ALA A 162 -9.17 -4.05 -2.00
N LEU A 163 -10.37 -4.49 -1.64
CA LEU A 163 -11.51 -3.61 -1.36
C LEU A 163 -11.70 -3.35 0.14
N ASP A 164 -11.05 -4.11 1.03
CA ASP A 164 -11.10 -3.92 2.47
C ASP A 164 -9.76 -4.24 3.17
N SER A 165 -9.72 -4.11 4.51
CA SER A 165 -8.49 -4.29 5.27
C SER A 165 -7.99 -5.73 5.39
N PHE A 166 -8.88 -6.72 5.28
CA PHE A 166 -8.47 -8.13 5.27
C PHE A 166 -7.88 -8.48 3.90
N SER A 167 -8.56 -8.06 2.83
CA SER A 167 -8.07 -8.20 1.45
C SER A 167 -6.72 -7.51 1.25
N ASN A 168 -6.47 -6.37 1.90
CA ASN A 168 -5.16 -5.70 1.83
C ASN A 168 -4.01 -6.63 2.24
N LEU A 169 -4.23 -7.46 3.27
CA LEU A 169 -3.23 -8.43 3.71
C LEU A 169 -3.17 -9.64 2.78
N LEU A 170 -4.32 -10.26 2.54
CA LEU A 170 -4.41 -11.52 1.80
C LEU A 170 -3.90 -11.36 0.36
N PHE A 171 -4.39 -10.37 -0.39
CA PHE A 171 -3.95 -10.15 -1.76
C PHE A 171 -2.48 -9.73 -1.84
N SER A 172 -1.96 -9.00 -0.84
CA SER A 172 -0.53 -8.67 -0.79
C SER A 172 0.33 -9.91 -0.56
N ILE A 173 -0.09 -10.84 0.29
CA ILE A 173 0.61 -12.13 0.52
C ILE A 173 0.59 -12.97 -0.77
N LEU A 174 -0.57 -13.08 -1.43
CA LEU A 174 -0.71 -13.78 -2.71
C LEU A 174 0.15 -13.13 -3.80
N LEU A 175 0.15 -11.80 -3.90
CA LEU A 175 0.95 -11.05 -4.86
C LEU A 175 2.44 -11.23 -4.62
N PHE A 176 2.88 -11.25 -3.36
CA PHE A 176 4.26 -11.55 -2.99
C PHE A 176 4.68 -12.93 -3.52
N TRP A 177 3.83 -13.95 -3.34
CA TRP A 177 4.09 -15.27 -3.88
C TRP A 177 4.08 -15.28 -5.41
N LYS A 178 3.13 -14.61 -6.07
CA LYS A 178 3.09 -14.50 -7.54
C LYS A 178 4.37 -13.87 -8.11
N LYS A 179 5.06 -13.03 -7.33
CA LYS A 179 6.28 -12.32 -7.75
C LYS A 179 7.57 -13.05 -7.40
N THR A 180 7.61 -13.76 -6.28
CA THR A 180 8.84 -14.39 -5.77
C THR A 180 8.82 -15.92 -5.89
N HIS A 181 7.64 -16.53 -6.04
CA HIS A 181 7.38 -17.97 -5.90
C HIS A 181 7.80 -18.52 -4.53
N THR A 182 7.78 -17.68 -3.50
CA THR A 182 8.02 -18.01 -2.10
C THR A 182 7.03 -17.25 -1.24
N TRP A 183 6.63 -17.82 -0.10
CA TRP A 183 5.78 -17.12 0.86
C TRP A 183 6.61 -16.17 1.73
N PRO A 184 6.06 -15.01 2.14
CA PRO A 184 6.78 -14.09 3.01
C PRO A 184 6.99 -14.73 4.38
N ARG A 185 8.19 -14.59 4.92
CA ARG A 185 8.55 -15.03 6.28
C ARG A 185 8.32 -13.95 7.33
N LYS A 186 8.38 -12.69 6.92
CA LYS A 186 8.10 -11.53 7.77
C LYS A 186 7.09 -10.63 7.10
N LEU A 187 6.15 -10.12 7.89
CA LEU A 187 5.12 -9.20 7.45
C LEU A 187 5.25 -7.88 8.22
N THR A 188 5.33 -6.76 7.51
CA THR A 188 5.28 -5.42 8.11
C THR A 188 4.08 -4.67 7.56
N ILE A 189 3.18 -4.21 8.43
CA ILE A 189 1.95 -3.51 8.05
C ILE A 189 2.08 -2.05 8.45
N VAL A 190 1.90 -1.13 7.51
CA VAL A 190 1.84 0.31 7.74
C VAL A 190 0.39 0.77 7.54
N SER A 191 -0.21 1.33 8.58
CA SER A 191 -1.60 1.81 8.56
C SER A 191 -1.85 2.78 9.72
N HIS A 192 -3.10 3.21 9.86
CA HIS A 192 -3.53 3.98 11.03
C HIS A 192 -3.33 3.17 12.32
N ALA A 193 -2.75 3.79 13.36
CA ALA A 193 -2.49 3.13 14.64
C ALA A 193 -3.79 2.73 15.34
N PHE A 194 -4.85 3.54 15.23
CA PHE A 194 -6.16 3.18 15.78
C PHE A 194 -6.79 1.92 15.14
N LYS A 195 -6.31 1.47 13.96
CA LYS A 195 -6.74 0.21 13.32
C LYS A 195 -5.97 -1.01 13.82
N ARG A 196 -4.89 -0.84 14.60
CA ARG A 196 -4.02 -1.93 15.08
C ARG A 196 -4.81 -3.11 15.67
N PRO A 197 -5.79 -2.93 16.57
CA PRO A 197 -6.53 -4.05 17.14
C PRO A 197 -7.20 -4.92 16.06
N ARG A 198 -7.83 -4.29 15.05
CA ARG A 198 -8.49 -5.03 13.97
C ARG A 198 -7.51 -5.89 13.18
N PHE A 199 -6.34 -5.36 12.87
CA PHE A 199 -5.31 -6.11 12.15
C PHE A 199 -4.68 -7.21 13.00
N MET A 200 -4.22 -6.87 14.20
CA MET A 200 -3.39 -7.77 15.01
C MET A 200 -4.22 -8.81 15.79
N ASP A 201 -5.43 -8.45 16.21
CA ASP A 201 -6.26 -9.32 17.06
C ASP A 201 -7.27 -10.12 16.24
N LEU A 202 -7.63 -9.67 15.03
CA LEU A 202 -8.57 -10.37 14.16
C LEU A 202 -7.89 -10.85 12.86
N HIS A 203 -7.45 -9.94 11.99
CA HIS A 203 -7.02 -10.34 10.64
C HIS A 203 -5.80 -11.27 10.62
N ILE A 204 -4.75 -10.97 11.39
CA ILE A 204 -3.54 -11.80 11.45
C ILE A 204 -3.84 -13.20 12.01
N PRO A 205 -4.57 -13.35 13.13
CA PRO A 205 -5.05 -14.65 13.60
C PRO A 205 -5.90 -15.38 12.56
N THR A 206 -6.83 -14.70 11.87
CA THR A 206 -7.65 -15.31 10.81
C THR A 206 -6.81 -15.82 9.64
N LEU A 207 -5.79 -15.05 9.23
CA LEU A 207 -4.82 -15.47 8.21
C LEU A 207 -3.95 -16.64 8.68
N ARG A 208 -3.92 -16.92 9.99
CA ARG A 208 -2.99 -17.85 10.63
C ARG A 208 -1.52 -17.50 10.34
N PHE A 209 -1.24 -16.21 10.16
CA PHE A 209 0.15 -15.75 9.99
C PHE A 209 0.84 -15.70 11.37
N PRO A 210 2.07 -16.23 11.53
CA PRO A 210 2.75 -16.24 12.83
C PRO A 210 2.91 -14.83 13.39
N THR A 211 2.25 -14.54 14.51
CA THR A 211 2.14 -13.16 15.06
C THR A 211 3.49 -12.54 15.41
N HIS A 212 4.47 -13.35 15.85
CA HIS A 212 5.83 -12.90 16.15
C HIS A 212 6.65 -12.54 14.89
N CYS A 213 6.20 -12.98 13.72
CA CYS A 213 6.74 -12.60 12.41
C CYS A 213 6.05 -11.36 11.82
N VAL A 214 5.12 -10.73 12.56
CA VAL A 214 4.39 -9.53 12.13
C VAL A 214 4.85 -8.30 12.90
N THR A 215 5.17 -7.23 12.18
CA THR A 215 5.39 -5.89 12.72
C THR A 215 4.29 -4.97 12.23
N PHE A 216 3.64 -4.23 13.13
CA PHE A 216 2.66 -3.21 12.75
C PHE A 216 3.22 -1.83 13.06
N VAL A 217 3.29 -0.97 12.05
CA VAL A 217 3.72 0.42 12.11
C VAL A 217 2.45 1.28 12.04
N GLY A 218 2.00 1.73 13.20
CA GLY A 218 0.80 2.55 13.34
C GLY A 218 1.15 4.04 13.31
N ILE A 219 0.54 4.78 12.39
CA ILE A 219 0.72 6.23 12.27
C ILE A 219 -0.65 6.88 12.18
N ASP A 220 -1.03 7.62 13.22
CA ASP A 220 -2.30 8.36 13.28
C ASP A 220 -2.12 9.83 12.84
N PRO A 221 -3.20 10.49 12.39
CA PRO A 221 -3.20 11.92 12.14
C PRO A 221 -2.73 12.73 13.33
N GLU A 222 -2.10 13.86 13.04
CA GLU A 222 -1.58 14.80 14.04
C GLU A 222 -2.65 15.21 15.06
N TYR A 223 -3.91 15.38 14.62
CA TYR A 223 -5.01 15.71 15.53
C TYR A 223 -5.33 14.60 16.56
N MET A 224 -4.83 13.39 16.38
CA MET A 224 -5.01 12.29 17.32
C MET A 224 -3.84 12.10 18.28
N GLN A 225 -2.75 12.86 18.12
CA GLN A 225 -1.51 12.71 18.88
C GLN A 225 -1.49 13.65 20.09
N PRO A 226 -1.52 13.14 21.33
CA PRO A 226 -1.44 13.98 22.51
C PRO A 226 -0.16 14.82 22.50
N GLY A 227 -0.30 16.13 22.73
CA GLY A 227 0.81 17.08 22.73
C GLY A 227 1.10 17.75 21.37
N HIS A 228 0.44 17.33 20.29
CA HIS A 228 0.50 18.07 19.03
C HIS A 228 -0.39 19.33 19.07
N VAL A 229 -0.04 20.38 18.33
CA VAL A 229 -0.79 21.66 18.33
C VAL A 229 -2.22 21.50 17.78
N SER A 230 -2.43 20.55 16.87
CA SER A 230 -3.73 20.23 16.29
C SER A 230 -4.50 19.14 17.05
N TYR A 231 -4.00 18.71 18.23
CA TYR A 231 -4.63 17.65 19.00
C TYR A 231 -6.08 17.98 19.36
N ASP A 232 -6.98 17.06 19.01
CA ASP A 232 -8.42 17.13 19.24
C ASP A 232 -8.86 15.81 19.87
N GLU A 233 -9.03 15.83 21.20
CA GLU A 233 -9.40 14.65 21.99
C GLU A 233 -10.79 14.13 21.62
N GLU A 234 -11.75 15.01 21.36
CA GLU A 234 -13.13 14.66 21.02
C GLU A 234 -13.16 13.95 19.67
N ARG A 235 -12.62 14.58 18.62
CA ARG A 235 -12.53 13.99 17.28
C ARG A 235 -11.76 12.68 17.29
N ALA A 236 -10.64 12.61 18.01
CA ALA A 236 -9.87 11.37 18.13
C ALA A 236 -10.67 10.26 18.83
N GLY A 237 -11.45 10.61 19.86
CA GLY A 237 -12.37 9.70 20.54
C GLY A 237 -13.46 9.18 19.61
N GLU A 238 -14.05 10.04 18.79
CA GLU A 238 -15.07 9.67 17.80
C GLU A 238 -14.53 8.72 16.73
N VAL A 239 -13.33 8.99 16.21
CA VAL A 239 -12.67 8.12 15.22
C VAL A 239 -12.39 6.74 15.82
N ARG A 240 -11.84 6.67 17.03
CA ARG A 240 -11.57 5.40 17.73
C ARG A 240 -12.84 4.62 18.01
N ARG A 241 -13.90 5.29 18.48
CA ARG A 241 -15.22 4.67 18.70
C ARG A 241 -15.80 4.15 17.39
N GLY A 242 -15.75 4.96 16.34
CA GLY A 242 -16.23 4.57 15.00
C GLY A 242 -15.48 3.37 14.43
N GLU A 243 -14.16 3.33 14.57
CA GLU A 243 -13.35 2.15 14.20
C GLU A 243 -13.72 0.95 15.07
N ARG A 244 -13.92 1.09 16.38
CA ARG A 244 -14.34 -0.04 17.24
C ARG A 244 -15.69 -0.61 16.80
N GLU A 245 -16.70 0.23 16.66
CA GLU A 245 -18.10 -0.17 16.43
C GLU A 245 -18.36 -0.66 15.00
N ARG A 246 -17.83 0.05 13.99
CA ARG A 246 -18.15 -0.21 12.57
C ARG A 246 -17.00 -0.83 11.79
N GLY A 247 -15.79 -0.75 12.34
CA GLY A 247 -14.58 -1.37 11.83
C GLY A 247 -14.35 -2.72 12.51
N PHE A 248 -13.95 -2.76 13.78
CA PHE A 248 -13.56 -3.98 14.49
C PHE A 248 -14.74 -4.94 14.70
N SER A 249 -15.84 -4.49 15.31
CA SER A 249 -16.91 -5.38 15.79
C SER A 249 -17.59 -6.17 14.67
N VAL A 250 -17.61 -5.67 13.44
CA VAL A 250 -18.17 -6.39 12.29
C VAL A 250 -17.29 -7.56 11.85
N TRP A 251 -15.97 -7.46 12.04
CA TRP A 251 -15.04 -8.58 11.78
C TRP A 251 -14.98 -9.57 12.93
N GLU A 252 -15.29 -9.15 14.15
CA GLU A 252 -15.32 -10.02 15.33
C GLU A 252 -16.33 -11.17 15.18
N VAL A 253 -17.41 -10.94 14.42
CA VAL A 253 -18.46 -11.94 14.13
C VAL A 253 -18.39 -12.53 12.72
N ASP A 254 -17.51 -12.00 11.86
CA ASP A 254 -17.34 -12.40 10.46
C ASP A 254 -15.86 -12.29 10.08
N LEU A 255 -15.05 -13.19 10.63
CA LEU A 255 -13.60 -13.14 10.55
C LEU A 255 -13.07 -13.25 9.11
N LEU A 256 -13.74 -14.02 8.25
CA LEU A 256 -13.41 -14.18 6.84
C LEU A 256 -14.02 -13.07 5.96
N GLY A 257 -14.92 -12.25 6.51
CA GLY A 257 -15.50 -11.10 5.85
C GLY A 257 -16.56 -11.41 4.81
N VAL A 258 -17.15 -12.58 4.85
CA VAL A 258 -17.98 -13.18 3.80
C VAL A 258 -19.48 -13.03 4.04
N GLY A 259 -19.82 -12.67 5.28
CA GLY A 259 -21.15 -12.32 5.70
C GLY A 259 -21.68 -11.09 4.96
N ARG A 260 -23.00 -11.00 4.92
CA ARG A 260 -23.76 -10.02 4.13
C ARG A 260 -23.28 -8.57 4.31
N GLU A 261 -22.93 -8.18 5.54
CA GLU A 261 -22.52 -6.80 5.81
C GLU A 261 -21.15 -6.47 5.18
N LEU A 262 -20.14 -7.30 5.42
CA LEU A 262 -18.79 -7.07 4.90
C LEU A 262 -18.73 -7.27 3.39
N ARG A 263 -19.43 -8.29 2.87
CA ARG A 263 -19.65 -8.49 1.43
C ARG A 263 -20.30 -7.27 0.79
N GLY A 264 -21.43 -6.79 1.31
CA GLY A 264 -22.12 -5.61 0.78
C GLY A 264 -21.26 -4.34 0.84
N LYS A 265 -20.43 -4.20 1.87
CA LYS A 265 -19.44 -3.11 1.95
C LYS A 265 -18.33 -3.24 0.89
N ARG A 266 -17.89 -4.44 0.51
CA ARG A 266 -16.93 -4.66 -0.60
C ARG A 266 -17.58 -4.38 -1.94
N GLU A 267 -18.77 -4.92 -2.18
CA GLU A 267 -19.54 -4.70 -3.43
C GLU A 267 -19.80 -3.22 -3.66
N GLY A 268 -20.23 -2.48 -2.63
CA GLY A 268 -20.45 -1.04 -2.72
C GLY A 268 -19.20 -0.22 -3.03
N ARG A 269 -18.01 -0.76 -2.73
CA ARG A 269 -16.71 -0.16 -3.11
C ARG A 269 -16.24 -0.59 -4.50
N ASN A 270 -16.73 -1.72 -5.03
CA ASN A 270 -16.27 -2.28 -6.30
C ASN A 270 -16.97 -1.66 -7.52
N CYS A 271 -16.97 -0.32 -7.61
CA CYS A 271 -17.65 0.41 -8.67
C CYS A 271 -17.05 0.19 -10.07
N TRP A 272 -15.86 -0.41 -10.14
CA TRP A 272 -15.15 -0.73 -11.39
C TRP A 272 -15.08 -2.23 -11.72
N GLY A 273 -15.79 -3.09 -10.97
CA GLY A 273 -15.88 -4.53 -11.26
C GLY A 273 -14.53 -5.26 -11.20
N VAL A 274 -13.65 -4.85 -10.29
CA VAL A 274 -12.33 -5.47 -10.08
C VAL A 274 -12.51 -6.91 -9.61
N GLY A 275 -11.86 -7.84 -10.31
CA GLY A 275 -11.90 -9.27 -9.98
C GLY A 275 -11.35 -9.57 -8.59
N GLN A 276 -12.05 -10.42 -7.84
CA GLN A 276 -11.70 -10.80 -6.47
C GLN A 276 -11.15 -12.23 -6.35
N SER A 277 -10.94 -12.92 -7.47
CA SER A 277 -10.31 -14.24 -7.50
C SER A 277 -8.83 -14.15 -7.09
N TRP A 278 -8.37 -15.11 -6.29
CA TRP A 278 -7.01 -15.16 -5.74
C TRP A 278 -5.99 -15.55 -6.81
N PHE A 279 -6.39 -16.43 -7.73
CA PHE A 279 -5.63 -16.81 -8.92
C PHE A 279 -6.52 -16.70 -10.16
N ASP A 280 -5.90 -16.41 -11.30
CA ASP A 280 -6.58 -16.31 -12.58
C ASP A 280 -7.33 -17.61 -12.93
N GLY A 281 -8.32 -17.53 -13.82
CA GLY A 281 -8.94 -18.73 -14.39
C GLY A 281 -8.04 -19.43 -15.42
N GLY A 282 -8.33 -20.70 -15.69
CA GLY A 282 -7.66 -21.49 -16.73
C GLY A 282 -6.29 -22.02 -16.33
N VAL A 283 -5.60 -22.63 -17.30
CA VAL A 283 -4.39 -23.46 -17.08
C VAL A 283 -3.31 -22.74 -16.25
N LYS A 284 -3.03 -21.47 -16.54
CA LYS A 284 -2.01 -20.71 -15.80
C LYS A 284 -2.37 -20.55 -14.32
N GLY A 285 -3.63 -20.27 -14.01
CA GLY A 285 -4.09 -20.10 -12.64
C GLY A 285 -4.16 -21.42 -11.88
N GLU A 286 -4.52 -22.51 -12.56
CA GLU A 286 -4.46 -23.87 -12.01
C GLU A 286 -3.02 -24.26 -11.65
N GLU A 287 -2.07 -24.01 -12.55
CA GLU A 287 -0.64 -24.20 -12.26
C GLU A 287 -0.15 -23.32 -11.11
N GLU A 288 -0.60 -22.07 -11.02
CA GLU A 288 -0.25 -21.19 -9.90
C GLU A 288 -0.79 -21.74 -8.58
N ARG A 289 -2.04 -22.22 -8.54
CA ARG A 289 -2.63 -22.86 -7.36
C ARG A 289 -1.84 -24.09 -6.94
N GLU A 290 -1.47 -24.95 -7.88
CA GLU A 290 -0.65 -26.14 -7.60
C GLU A 290 0.74 -25.75 -7.05
N ARG A 291 1.44 -24.83 -7.72
CA ARG A 291 2.78 -24.36 -7.30
C ARG A 291 2.76 -23.62 -5.97
N SER A 292 1.65 -23.00 -5.61
CA SER A 292 1.48 -22.30 -4.33
C SER A 292 1.52 -23.25 -3.12
N ARG A 293 1.52 -24.58 -3.41
CA ARG A 293 1.33 -25.68 -2.45
C ARG A 293 -0.06 -25.66 -1.82
N ALA A 294 -1.05 -25.31 -2.64
CA ALA A 294 -2.46 -25.16 -2.30
C ALA A 294 -2.65 -24.31 -1.05
N VAL A 295 -2.57 -22.97 -1.19
CA VAL A 295 -3.29 -22.08 -0.25
C VAL A 295 -4.66 -22.72 -0.03
N SER A 296 -4.94 -23.20 1.18
CA SER A 296 -6.17 -23.96 1.40
C SER A 296 -7.31 -22.98 1.30
N TRP A 297 -8.30 -23.31 0.47
CA TRP A 297 -9.43 -22.45 0.21
C TRP A 297 -10.68 -23.27 0.00
N ARG A 298 -11.84 -22.65 0.19
CA ARG A 298 -13.14 -23.19 -0.19
C ARG A 298 -13.94 -22.11 -0.90
N VAL A 299 -14.90 -22.56 -1.69
CA VAL A 299 -15.98 -21.70 -2.18
C VAL A 299 -17.06 -21.69 -1.11
N GLU A 300 -17.47 -20.53 -0.66
CA GLU A 300 -18.62 -20.44 0.24
C GLU A 300 -19.95 -20.53 -0.54
N ASP A 301 -20.93 -21.23 0.05
CA ASP A 301 -22.26 -21.39 -0.55
C ASP A 301 -22.88 -20.02 -0.85
N GLY A 302 -23.20 -19.77 -2.14
CA GLY A 302 -23.69 -18.47 -2.61
C GLY A 302 -22.95 -17.98 -3.87
N ASP A 303 -22.49 -16.73 -3.87
CA ASP A 303 -21.88 -16.04 -5.03
C ASP A 303 -20.48 -16.55 -5.44
N GLY A 304 -20.01 -17.66 -4.85
CA GLY A 304 -18.77 -18.29 -5.29
C GLY A 304 -17.48 -17.62 -4.79
N GLU A 305 -17.49 -16.95 -3.63
CA GLU A 305 -16.31 -16.25 -3.10
C GLU A 305 -15.26 -17.24 -2.55
N GLU A 306 -13.99 -16.99 -2.88
CA GLU A 306 -12.86 -17.78 -2.37
C GLU A 306 -12.49 -17.32 -0.96
N VAL A 307 -12.48 -18.26 -0.02
CA VAL A 307 -12.17 -18.00 1.40
C VAL A 307 -11.14 -18.99 1.90
N LEU A 308 -10.45 -18.66 3.00
CA LEU A 308 -9.43 -19.55 3.57
C LEU A 308 -10.11 -20.85 4.02
N GLY A 309 -9.56 -21.96 3.56
CA GLY A 309 -9.93 -23.32 3.95
C GLY A 309 -9.41 -23.63 5.35
N GLU A 310 -9.80 -24.79 5.87
CA GLU A 310 -9.45 -25.23 7.22
C GLU A 310 -8.07 -25.89 7.29
N GLU A 311 -7.55 -26.37 6.16
CA GLU A 311 -6.23 -26.98 6.12
C GLU A 311 -5.14 -25.92 6.32
N ARG A 312 -3.95 -26.39 6.66
CA ARG A 312 -2.81 -25.54 6.95
C ARG A 312 -2.42 -24.68 5.74
N GLN A 313 -2.28 -23.37 5.96
CA GLN A 313 -1.79 -22.42 4.97
C GLN A 313 -0.27 -22.52 4.84
N PRO A 314 0.29 -22.24 3.65
CA PRO A 314 1.70 -22.47 3.37
C PRO A 314 2.64 -21.44 4.03
N TRP A 315 2.11 -20.43 4.70
CA TRP A 315 2.85 -19.47 5.53
C TRP A 315 2.69 -19.70 7.03
N GLU A 316 1.93 -20.72 7.45
CA GLU A 316 1.92 -21.15 8.85
C GLU A 316 3.28 -21.75 9.23
N GLU A 317 3.67 -21.62 10.49
CA GLU A 317 4.82 -22.34 11.07
C GLU A 317 4.40 -23.74 11.53
N ASP A 318 5.35 -24.67 11.63
CA ASP A 318 5.10 -26.08 12.01
C ASP A 318 4.87 -26.20 13.52
#